data_AF-A0A662Y4Z6-F1
#
_entry.id   AF-A0A662Y4Z6-F1
#
_cell.length_a   1.000
_cell.length_b   1.000
_cell.length_c   1.000
_cell.angle_alpha   90.00
_cell.angle_beta   90.00
_cell.angle_gamma   90.00
#
_symmetry.space_group_name_H-M   'P 1'
#
loop_
_entity.id
_entity.type
_entity.pdbx_description
1 polymer ?
#
loop_
_entity_poly.entity_id
_entity_poly.type
_entity_poly.pdbx_seq_one_letter_code
_entity_poly.pdbx_strand_id
1 'polypeptide(L)'
;MEDDRGSDYSHTLSFDGQEVQFHHPVSRTRLNVKELFNEVVKEQSHNFAVNITGIGTWVSGPMGLIHAVETEASNFAGIFDVHYEEFEM
;
A
#
# COMPACT_ATOMS: atom_id res chain seq x y z
N MET A 1 -22.75 -9.46 18.57
CA MET A 1 -21.51 -9.13 19.28
C MET A 1 -20.39 -9.40 18.30
N GLU A 2 -19.91 -8.33 17.69
CA GLU A 2 -18.77 -8.33 16.77
C GLU A 2 -17.51 -8.44 17.63
N ASP A 3 -16.78 -9.55 17.54
CA ASP A 3 -15.33 -9.56 17.77
C ASP A 3 -14.77 -10.91 17.36
N ASP A 4 -14.33 -11.07 16.11
CA ASP A 4 -13.36 -12.12 15.74
C ASP A 4 -12.73 -11.92 14.35
N ARG A 5 -12.44 -10.67 13.95
CA ARG A 5 -11.78 -10.36 12.67
C ARG A 5 -10.42 -9.65 12.82
N GLY A 6 -9.85 -9.63 14.03
CA GLY A 6 -8.49 -9.14 14.27
C GLY A 6 -7.48 -10.16 13.76
N SER A 7 -6.55 -9.74 12.91
CA SER A 7 -5.58 -10.64 12.28
C SER A 7 -4.49 -11.12 13.26
N ASP A 8 -4.13 -12.40 13.17
CA ASP A 8 -3.05 -13.09 13.91
C ASP A 8 -1.62 -12.57 13.62
N TYR A 9 -1.47 -11.46 12.88
CA TYR A 9 -0.19 -10.84 12.51
C TYR A 9 0.16 -9.64 13.43
N SER A 10 -0.37 -9.64 14.64
CA SER A 10 -0.11 -8.59 15.64
C SER A 10 0.95 -9.12 16.60
N HIS A 11 2.22 -8.74 16.42
CA HIS A 11 3.27 -9.07 17.39
C HIS A 11 3.41 -7.92 18.40
N THR A 12 3.30 -8.26 19.69
CA THR A 12 3.64 -7.34 20.77
C THR A 12 5.16 -7.20 20.84
N LEU A 13 5.67 -5.99 20.69
CA LEU A 13 7.08 -5.67 20.91
C LEU A 13 7.21 -4.96 22.26
N SER A 14 8.08 -5.44 23.13
CA SER A 14 8.40 -4.75 24.38
C SER A 14 9.54 -3.76 24.15
N PHE A 15 9.30 -2.48 24.39
CA PHE A 15 10.30 -1.41 24.34
C PHE A 15 10.24 -0.62 25.65
N ASP A 16 11.37 -0.47 26.35
CA ASP A 16 11.50 0.26 27.62
C ASP A 16 10.47 -0.11 28.72
N GLY A 17 10.10 -1.39 28.81
CA GLY A 17 9.14 -1.88 29.80
C GLY A 17 7.67 -1.56 29.48
N GLN A 18 7.38 -1.00 28.31
CA GLN A 18 6.04 -0.90 27.75
C GLN A 18 5.84 -1.96 26.65
N GLU A 19 4.70 -2.64 26.71
CA GLU A 19 4.24 -3.51 25.63
C GLU A 19 3.57 -2.65 24.57
N VAL A 20 4.19 -2.55 23.39
CA VAL A 20 3.64 -1.85 22.23
C VAL A 20 3.05 -2.91 21.30
N GLN A 21 1.72 -2.90 21.16
CA GLN A 21 1.02 -3.76 20.22
C GLN A 21 0.88 -3.03 18.88
N PHE A 22 1.58 -3.51 17.86
CA PHE A 22 1.42 -3.00 16.51
C PHE A 22 0.22 -3.70 15.86
N HIS A 23 -0.89 -2.99 15.75
CA HIS A 23 -2.00 -3.39 14.90
C HIS A 23 -1.67 -2.98 13.47
N HIS A 24 -0.93 -3.82 12.74
CA HIS A 24 -0.91 -3.70 11.30
C HIS A 24 -2.30 -4.10 10.78
N PRO A 25 -3.01 -3.24 10.03
CA PRO A 25 -4.27 -3.63 9.42
C PRO A 25 -3.96 -4.67 8.33
N VAL A 26 -3.97 -5.95 8.72
CA VAL A 26 -3.83 -7.04 7.75
C VAL A 26 -5.19 -7.30 7.15
N SER A 27 -5.33 -6.95 5.88
CA SER A 27 -6.50 -7.36 5.11
C SER A 27 -6.37 -8.83 4.71
N ARG A 28 -7.45 -9.60 4.90
CA ARG A 28 -7.59 -10.96 4.35
C ARG A 28 -8.14 -10.97 2.92
N THR A 29 -8.52 -9.81 2.38
CA THR A 29 -9.02 -9.68 1.01
C THR A 29 -7.89 -9.45 0.02
N ARG A 30 -8.12 -9.76 -1.27
CA ARG A 30 -7.18 -9.40 -2.32
C ARG A 30 -7.02 -7.88 -2.37
N LEU A 31 -5.79 -7.44 -2.62
CA LEU A 31 -5.48 -6.02 -2.80
C LEU A 31 -6.32 -5.45 -3.95
N ASN A 32 -7.07 -4.39 -3.66
CA ASN A 32 -7.78 -3.59 -4.65
C ASN A 32 -6.92 -2.39 -5.03
N VAL A 33 -6.05 -2.56 -6.04
CA VAL A 33 -5.07 -1.54 -6.46
C VAL A 33 -5.75 -0.21 -6.81
N LYS A 34 -6.91 -0.27 -7.48
CA LYS A 34 -7.68 0.91 -7.86
C LYS A 34 -8.11 1.73 -6.65
N GLU A 35 -8.66 1.07 -5.64
CA GLU A 35 -9.12 1.73 -4.41
C GLU A 35 -7.93 2.33 -3.66
N LEU A 36 -6.84 1.56 -3.52
CA LEU A 36 -5.60 2.02 -2.91
C LEU A 36 -5.07 3.31 -3.58
N PHE A 37 -4.99 3.34 -4.91
CA PHE A 37 -4.48 4.52 -5.62
C PHE A 37 -5.39 5.74 -5.46
N ASN A 38 -6.71 5.55 -5.44
CA ASN A 38 -7.64 6.64 -5.16
C ASN A 38 -7.46 7.18 -3.74
N GLU A 39 -7.23 6.32 -2.75
CA GLU A 39 -6.96 6.73 -1.38
C GLU A 39 -5.67 7.53 -1.27
N VAL A 40 -4.57 7.06 -1.90
CA VAL A 40 -3.30 7.77 -1.92
C VAL A 40 -3.44 9.16 -2.56
N VAL A 41 -4.11 9.27 -3.70
CA VAL A 41 -4.34 10.57 -4.36
C VAL A 41 -5.19 11.49 -3.48
N LYS A 42 -6.22 10.94 -2.82
CA LYS A 42 -7.06 11.70 -1.90
C LYS A 42 -6.28 12.20 -0.69
N GLU A 43 -5.43 11.37 -0.11
CA GLU A 43 -4.55 11.76 1.01
C GLU A 43 -3.56 12.84 0.58
N GLN A 44 -2.99 12.72 -0.62
CA GLN A 44 -2.06 13.70 -1.19
C GLN A 44 -2.75 14.93 -1.81
N SER A 45 -4.07 15.07 -1.71
CA SER A 45 -4.81 16.17 -2.36
C SER A 45 -4.39 17.58 -1.91
N HIS A 46 -3.81 17.70 -0.71
CA HIS A 46 -3.27 18.95 -0.18
C HIS A 46 -1.84 19.25 -0.70
N ASN A 47 -1.18 18.27 -1.31
CA ASN A 47 0.18 18.36 -1.82
C ASN A 47 0.17 18.65 -3.33
N PHE A 48 0.03 19.94 -3.66
CA PHE A 48 -0.02 20.40 -5.06
C PHE A 48 1.24 20.07 -5.88
N ALA A 49 2.37 19.79 -5.23
CA ALA A 49 3.61 19.43 -5.91
C ALA A 49 3.53 18.03 -6.55
N VAL A 50 2.62 17.16 -6.12
CA VAL A 50 2.48 15.78 -6.64
C VAL A 50 2.18 15.73 -8.13
N ASN A 51 1.47 16.73 -8.67
CA ASN A 51 1.24 16.83 -10.11
C ASN A 51 2.51 17.13 -10.93
N ILE A 52 3.59 17.54 -10.26
CA ILE A 52 4.89 17.85 -10.86
C ILE A 52 5.91 16.76 -10.52
N THR A 53 5.94 16.32 -9.26
CA THR A 53 6.94 15.36 -8.76
C THR A 53 6.55 13.90 -9.01
N GLY A 54 5.26 13.62 -9.13
CA GLY A 54 4.72 12.26 -9.15
C GLY A 54 4.82 11.55 -7.80
N ILE A 55 4.36 10.29 -7.80
CA ILE A 55 4.39 9.33 -6.70
C ILE A 55 5.13 8.08 -7.19
N GLY A 56 6.32 7.83 -6.65
CA GLY A 56 7.06 6.61 -6.91
C GLY A 56 6.32 5.39 -6.37
N THR A 57 6.14 4.37 -7.20
CA THR A 57 5.44 3.13 -6.88
C THR A 57 6.32 1.95 -7.24
N TRP A 58 6.78 1.20 -6.24
CA TRP A 58 7.60 0.01 -6.46
C TRP A 58 6.74 -1.25 -6.31
N VAL A 59 6.86 -2.18 -7.27
CA VAL A 59 6.14 -3.46 -7.25
C VAL A 59 7.09 -4.61 -7.52
N SER A 60 7.00 -5.64 -6.68
CA SER A 60 7.70 -6.91 -6.85
C SER A 60 6.74 -8.05 -6.53
N GLY A 61 6.66 -9.06 -7.41
CA GLY A 61 5.76 -10.19 -7.21
C GLY A 61 5.28 -10.85 -8.51
N PRO A 62 4.17 -11.60 -8.47
CA PRO A 62 3.63 -12.26 -9.67
C PRO A 62 3.23 -11.26 -10.76
N MET A 63 3.41 -11.65 -12.03
CA MET A 63 3.06 -10.81 -13.19
C MET A 63 1.63 -10.27 -13.17
N GLY A 64 0.67 -11.03 -12.61
CA GLY A 64 -0.71 -10.55 -12.47
C GLY A 64 -0.86 -9.34 -11.53
N LEU A 65 -0.03 -9.26 -10.47
CA LEU A 65 0.01 -8.09 -9.58
C LEU A 65 0.67 -6.90 -10.28
N ILE A 66 1.82 -7.14 -10.90
CA ILE A 66 2.57 -6.10 -11.62
C ILE A 66 1.68 -5.45 -12.67
N HIS A 67 1.01 -6.27 -13.49
CA HIS A 67 0.13 -5.77 -14.54
C HIS A 67 -1.09 -5.01 -14.00
N ALA A 68 -1.65 -5.45 -12.87
CA ALA A 68 -2.74 -4.72 -12.21
C ALA A 68 -2.28 -3.34 -11.72
N VAL A 69 -1.07 -3.25 -11.16
CA VAL A 69 -0.45 -1.98 -10.73
C VAL A 69 -0.22 -1.04 -11.92
N GLU A 70 0.40 -1.52 -13.00
CA GLU A 70 0.64 -0.72 -14.21
C GLU A 70 -0.66 -0.23 -14.86
N THR A 71 -1.65 -1.12 -14.97
CA THR A 71 -2.95 -0.81 -15.57
C THR A 71 -3.66 0.28 -14.78
N GLU A 72 -3.74 0.15 -13.47
CA GLU A 72 -4.42 1.15 -12.65
C GLU A 72 -3.63 2.47 -12.57
N ALA A 73 -2.29 2.43 -12.52
CA ALA A 73 -1.45 3.64 -12.54
C ALA A 73 -1.69 4.49 -13.79
N SER A 74 -1.87 3.84 -14.95
CA SER A 74 -2.11 4.52 -16.23
C SER A 74 -3.38 5.40 -16.23
N ASN A 75 -4.32 5.15 -15.32
CA ASN A 75 -5.56 5.93 -15.19
C ASN A 75 -5.37 7.30 -14.52
N PHE A 76 -4.20 7.58 -13.92
CA PHE A 76 -3.97 8.78 -13.09
C PHE A 76 -3.07 9.83 -13.76
N ALA A 77 -3.17 9.99 -15.09
CA ALA A 77 -2.51 11.07 -15.85
C ALA A 77 -0.99 11.23 -15.59
N GLY A 78 -0.30 10.14 -15.28
CA GLY A 78 1.15 10.16 -15.01
C GLY A 78 1.54 10.62 -13.60
N ILE A 79 0.58 10.70 -12.66
CA ILE A 79 0.88 10.95 -11.25
C ILE A 79 1.69 9.81 -10.65
N PHE A 80 1.40 8.56 -11.01
CA PHE A 80 2.15 7.40 -10.52
C PHE A 80 3.28 7.03 -11.48
N ASP A 81 4.48 6.91 -10.94
CA ASP A 81 5.67 6.42 -11.63
C ASP A 81 5.98 5.01 -11.13
N VAL A 82 5.74 4.00 -11.97
CA VAL A 82 5.77 2.59 -11.58
C VAL A 82 7.13 1.97 -11.92
N HIS A 83 7.78 1.42 -10.91
CA HIS A 83 9.05 0.73 -10.99
C HIS A 83 8.86 -0.74 -10.64
N TYR A 84 9.20 -1.62 -11.58
CA TYR A 84 9.28 -3.05 -11.33
C TYR A 84 10.66 -3.40 -10.76
N GLU A 85 10.68 -4.13 -9.65
CA GLU A 85 11.93 -4.60 -9.04
C GLU A 85 11.91 -6.13 -8.80
N GLU A 86 12.99 -6.79 -9.23
CA GLU A 86 13.33 -8.17 -8.84
C GLU A 86 14.35 -8.10 -7.71
N PHE A 87 13.90 -8.31 -6.47
CA PHE A 87 14.80 -8.40 -5.34
C PHE A 87 15.37 -9.83 -5.24
N GLU A 88 16.69 -9.96 -5.19
CA GLU A 88 17.33 -11.21 -4.80
C GLU A 88 17.07 -11.43 -3.29
N MET A 89 16.52 -12.60 -2.93
CA MET A 89 16.31 -13.03 -1.54
C MET A 89 17.52 -13.77 -0.98
#